data_AF-A0A8J3S655-F1
#
_entry.id   AF-A0A8J3S655-F1
#
_cell.length_a   1.000
_cell.length_b   1.000
_cell.length_c   1.000
_cell.angle_alpha   90.00
_cell.angle_beta   90.00
_cell.angle_gamma   90.00
#
_symmetry.space_group_name_H-M   'P 1'
#
loop_
_entity.id
_entity.type
_entity.pdbx_description
1 polymer ?
#
loop_
_entity_poly.entity_id
_entity_poly.type
_entity_poly.pdbx_seq_one_letter_code
_entity_poly.pdbx_strand_id
1 'polypeptide(L)'
;MRFLARLHQFPPRLAAGALILNSGLTKASVDKETAAQLHGMAAGTYPFLKDMEPEEFVRLLSRAEIALGVALVVPLVPSAVAGAALTAFAGGLLGLYLKTPGMREEGGLRPTHQGMALAKDVWLLGIGAGLVAEALCRD
;
A
#
# COMPACT_ATOMS: atom_id res chain seq x y z
N MET A 1 10.57 15.73 -22.24
CA MET A 1 10.55 15.52 -20.79
C MET A 1 9.11 15.56 -20.29
N ARG A 2 8.40 14.43 -20.22
CA ARG A 2 6.94 14.42 -19.94
C ARG A 2 6.55 13.32 -18.96
N PHE A 3 7.34 13.17 -17.90
CA PHE A 3 7.13 12.17 -16.85
C PHE A 3 6.48 12.74 -15.58
N LEU A 4 6.49 14.06 -15.38
CA LEU A 4 5.97 14.69 -14.17
C LEU A 4 4.45 14.52 -14.00
N ALA A 5 3.99 14.60 -12.75
CA ALA A 5 2.57 14.49 -12.41
C ALA A 5 1.74 15.56 -13.14
N ARG A 6 0.64 15.13 -13.75
CA ARG A 6 -0.33 16.00 -14.45
C ARG A 6 -1.38 16.49 -13.47
N LEU A 7 -1.99 17.65 -13.75
CA LEU A 7 -2.94 18.29 -12.86
C LEU A 7 -4.09 17.35 -12.42
N HIS A 8 -4.64 16.56 -13.34
CA HIS A 8 -5.73 15.61 -13.03
C HIS A 8 -5.28 14.40 -12.20
N GLN A 9 -3.98 14.12 -12.13
CA GLN A 9 -3.41 13.05 -11.33
C GLN A 9 -3.18 13.48 -9.89
N PHE A 10 -3.14 14.79 -9.59
CA PHE A 10 -2.87 15.28 -8.24
C PHE A 10 -3.93 14.85 -7.23
N PRO A 11 -5.24 15.00 -7.46
CA PRO A 11 -6.23 14.62 -6.45
C PRO A 11 -6.09 13.18 -5.95
N PRO A 12 -6.07 12.13 -6.81
CA PRO A 12 -5.91 10.76 -6.33
C PRO A 12 -4.52 10.49 -5.73
N ARG A 13 -3.45 11.11 -6.27
CA ARG A 13 -2.10 10.98 -5.72
C ARG A 13 -1.96 11.60 -4.33
N LEU A 14 -2.51 12.79 -4.12
CA LEU A 14 -2.46 13.47 -2.83
C LEU A 14 -3.30 12.72 -1.79
N ALA A 15 -4.50 12.26 -2.17
CA ALA A 15 -5.36 11.49 -1.26
C ALA A 15 -4.69 10.19 -0.79
N ALA A 16 -4.18 9.38 -1.73
CA ALA A 16 -3.46 8.16 -1.40
C ALA A 16 -2.14 8.47 -0.66
N GLY A 17 -1.36 9.40 -1.20
CA GLY A 17 -0.04 9.76 -0.68
C GLY A 17 -0.07 10.30 0.74
N ALA A 18 -1.04 11.15 1.08
CA ALA A 18 -1.18 11.70 2.43
C ALA A 18 -1.48 10.62 3.47
N LEU A 19 -2.42 9.70 3.17
CA LEU A 19 -2.77 8.62 4.10
C LEU A 19 -1.64 7.59 4.26
N ILE A 20 -0.99 7.22 3.15
CA ILE A 20 0.16 6.31 3.18
C ILE A 20 1.34 6.95 3.93
N LEU A 21 1.61 8.24 3.69
CA LEU A 21 2.67 8.96 4.40
C LEU A 21 2.38 9.05 5.90
N ASN A 22 1.15 9.41 6.28
CA ASN A 22 0.73 9.43 7.68
C ASN A 22 0.89 8.05 8.34
N SER A 23 0.47 6.99 7.63
CA SER A 23 0.63 5.60 8.06
C SER A 23 2.10 5.25 8.32
N GLY A 24 2.99 5.57 7.37
CA GLY A 24 4.42 5.29 7.49
C GLY A 24 5.09 6.08 8.63
N LEU A 25 4.75 7.35 8.79
CA LEU A 25 5.25 8.19 9.89
C LEU A 25 4.77 7.67 11.25
N THR A 26 3.52 7.22 11.34
CA THR A 26 2.97 6.63 12.58
C THR A 26 3.70 5.33 12.93
N LYS A 27 4.03 4.50 11.93
CA LYS A 27 4.78 3.25 12.13
C LYS A 27 6.25 3.45 12.49
N ALA A 28 6.81 4.64 12.30
CA ALA A 28 8.21 4.92 12.61
C ALA A 28 8.52 4.88 14.12
N SER A 29 7.50 4.99 14.97
CA SER A 29 7.62 5.13 16.43
C SER A 29 6.73 4.16 17.21
N VAL A 30 6.42 2.99 16.65
CA VAL A 30 5.62 1.98 17.36
C VAL A 30 6.46 1.21 18.38
N ASP A 31 5.80 0.72 19.42
CA ASP A 31 6.40 -0.16 20.41
C ASP A 31 6.56 -1.60 19.88
N LYS A 32 7.26 -2.44 20.67
CA LYS A 32 7.58 -3.83 20.30
C LYS A 32 6.34 -4.71 20.16
N GLU A 33 5.29 -4.48 20.95
CA GLU A 33 4.06 -5.26 20.90
C GLU A 33 3.32 -4.96 19.60
N THR A 34 3.15 -3.67 19.28
CA THR A 34 2.57 -3.24 18.01
C THR A 34 3.38 -3.77 16.82
N ALA A 35 4.72 -3.78 16.91
CA ALA A 35 5.58 -4.34 15.88
C ALA A 35 5.35 -5.85 15.68
N ALA A 36 5.26 -6.60 16.77
CA ALA A 36 4.96 -8.03 16.75
C ALA A 36 3.57 -8.33 16.15
N GLN A 37 2.56 -7.51 16.46
CA GLN A 37 1.22 -7.68 15.89
C GLN A 37 1.20 -7.42 14.37
N LEU A 38 1.82 -6.33 13.91
CA LEU A 38 1.90 -6.00 12.49
C LEU A 38 2.68 -7.07 11.70
N HIS A 39 3.82 -7.50 12.23
CA HIS A 39 4.61 -8.58 11.65
C HIS A 39 3.84 -9.90 11.64
N GLY A 40 3.21 -10.28 12.76
CA GLY A 40 2.44 -11.52 12.87
C GLY A 40 1.31 -11.60 11.85
N MET A 41 0.59 -10.48 11.64
CA MET A 41 -0.43 -10.38 10.59
C MET A 41 0.17 -10.60 9.19
N ALA A 42 1.31 -9.96 8.90
CA ALA A 42 1.96 -10.08 7.60
C ALA A 42 2.55 -11.47 7.36
N ALA A 43 3.31 -12.01 8.33
CA ALA A 43 3.99 -13.29 8.27
C ALA A 43 3.03 -14.49 8.30
N GLY A 44 1.84 -14.31 8.86
CA GLY A 44 0.75 -15.30 8.76
C GLY A 44 0.29 -15.54 7.32
N THR A 45 0.32 -14.50 6.49
CA THR A 45 -0.07 -14.58 5.07
C THR A 45 1.11 -14.73 4.12
N TYR A 46 2.26 -14.17 4.47
CA TYR A 46 3.49 -14.18 3.69
C TYR A 46 4.61 -14.89 4.47
N PRO A 47 4.74 -16.23 4.35
CA PRO A 47 5.66 -17.00 5.18
C PRO A 47 7.13 -16.59 5.10
N PHE A 48 7.55 -15.99 3.98
CA PHE A 48 8.92 -15.48 3.80
C PHE A 48 9.27 -14.31 4.73
N LEU A 49 8.29 -13.70 5.40
CA LEU A 49 8.53 -12.65 6.39
C LEU A 49 8.84 -13.20 7.78
N LYS A 50 8.63 -14.50 8.03
CA LYS A 50 8.81 -15.10 9.36
C LYS A 50 10.22 -14.99 9.91
N ASP A 51 11.22 -14.99 9.03
CA ASP A 51 12.63 -14.95 9.40
C ASP A 51 13.13 -13.52 9.70
N MET A 52 12.30 -12.50 9.45
CA MET A 52 12.61 -11.10 9.75
C MET A 52 12.17 -10.75 11.16
N GLU A 53 13.00 -10.01 11.91
CA GLU A 53 12.59 -9.51 13.23
C GLU A 53 11.39 -8.55 13.10
N PRO A 54 10.39 -8.59 14.00
CA PRO A 54 9.22 -7.73 13.89
C PRO A 54 9.52 -6.23 13.83
N GLU A 55 10.50 -5.76 14.61
CA GLU A 55 10.93 -4.36 14.62
C GLU A 55 11.60 -3.97 13.29
N GLU A 56 12.39 -4.87 12.70
CA GLU A 56 13.00 -4.67 11.39
C GLU A 56 11.93 -4.61 10.29
N PHE A 57 10.97 -5.53 10.32
CA PHE A 57 9.83 -5.53 9.39
C PHE A 57 9.07 -4.21 9.43
N VAL A 58 8.69 -3.74 10.62
CA VAL A 58 7.92 -2.50 10.72
C VAL A 58 8.75 -1.28 10.33
N ARG A 59 10.06 -1.28 10.64
CA ARG A 59 10.96 -0.21 10.18
C ARG A 59 11.06 -0.17 8.65
N LEU A 60 11.13 -1.32 7.99
CA LEU A 60 11.14 -1.42 6.53
C LEU A 60 9.80 -0.98 5.94
N LEU A 61 8.69 -1.46 6.51
CA LEU A 61 7.33 -1.10 6.09
C LEU A 61 7.10 0.42 6.23
N SER A 62 7.47 1.00 7.37
CA SER A 62 7.38 2.45 7.62
C SER A 62 8.17 3.24 6.57
N ARG A 63 9.42 2.85 6.28
CA ARG A 63 10.24 3.49 5.25
C ARG A 63 9.62 3.37 3.85
N ALA A 64 9.07 2.21 3.51
CA ALA A 64 8.42 1.99 2.23
C ALA A 64 7.15 2.85 2.09
N GLU A 65 6.32 2.93 3.13
CA GLU A 65 5.14 3.79 3.16
C GLU A 65 5.52 5.28 3.06
N ILE A 66 6.53 5.73 3.80
CA ILE A 66 7.01 7.13 3.70
C ILE A 66 7.51 7.42 2.29
N ALA A 67 8.35 6.55 1.72
CA ALA A 67 8.90 6.73 0.38
C ALA A 67 7.79 6.77 -0.69
N LEU A 68 6.81 5.85 -0.61
CA LEU A 68 5.67 5.82 -1.51
C LEU A 68 4.76 7.04 -1.34
N GLY A 69 4.46 7.42 -0.10
CA GLY A 69 3.65 8.60 0.21
C GLY A 69 4.28 9.88 -0.33
N VAL A 70 5.58 10.09 -0.11
CA VAL A 70 6.35 11.20 -0.68
C VAL A 70 6.35 11.13 -2.21
N ALA A 71 6.56 9.95 -2.80
CA ALA A 71 6.57 9.79 -4.25
C ALA A 71 5.22 10.16 -4.90
N LEU A 72 4.11 9.88 -4.22
CA LEU A 72 2.78 10.25 -4.70
C LEU A 72 2.54 11.76 -4.56
N VAL A 73 2.93 12.38 -3.44
CA VAL A 73 2.72 13.82 -3.17
C VAL A 73 3.64 14.71 -4.00
N VAL A 74 4.91 14.34 -4.17
CA VAL A 74 5.91 15.14 -4.87
C VAL A 74 5.75 14.95 -6.39
N PRO A 75 5.51 16.02 -7.17
CA PRO A 75 5.20 15.90 -8.60
C PRO A 75 6.41 15.57 -9.48
N LEU A 76 7.59 15.43 -8.87
CA LEU A 76 8.85 15.10 -9.52
C LEU A 76 8.98 13.61 -9.85
N VAL A 77 8.21 12.74 -9.20
CA VAL A 77 8.25 11.30 -9.46
C VAL A 77 7.37 10.94 -10.66
N PRO A 78 7.94 10.25 -11.67
CA PRO A 78 7.19 9.81 -12.84
C PRO A 78 5.88 9.10 -12.51
N SER A 79 4.78 9.46 -13.17
CA SER A 79 3.46 8.84 -12.88
C SER A 79 3.43 7.35 -13.11
N ALA A 80 4.15 6.83 -14.11
CA ALA A 80 4.27 5.38 -14.31
C ALA A 80 4.98 4.69 -13.13
N VAL A 81 6.05 5.31 -12.61
CA VAL A 81 6.83 4.77 -11.48
C VAL A 81 6.04 4.82 -10.19
N ALA A 82 5.44 5.98 -9.86
CA ALA A 82 4.60 6.13 -8.67
C ALA A 82 3.36 5.21 -8.74
N GLY A 83 2.76 5.09 -9.93
CA GLY A 83 1.65 4.18 -10.20
C GLY A 83 2.02 2.73 -9.98
N ALA A 84 3.14 2.26 -10.56
CA ALA A 84 3.61 0.88 -10.39
C ALA A 84 3.93 0.56 -8.92
N ALA A 85 4.58 1.48 -8.21
CA ALA A 85 4.87 1.31 -6.79
C ALA A 85 3.58 1.23 -5.95
N LEU A 86 2.59 2.09 -6.22
CA LEU A 86 1.30 2.05 -5.55
C LEU A 86 0.52 0.77 -5.86
N THR A 87 0.56 0.31 -7.12
CA THR A 87 -0.05 -0.97 -7.54
C THR A 87 0.57 -2.15 -6.80
N ALA A 88 1.90 -2.21 -6.70
CA ALA A 88 2.58 -3.28 -5.98
C ALA A 88 2.23 -3.25 -4.48
N PHE A 89 2.24 -2.06 -3.87
CA PHE A 89 1.87 -1.88 -2.47
C PHE A 89 0.41 -2.30 -2.19
N ALA A 90 -0.53 -1.81 -3.00
CA ALA A 90 -1.94 -2.19 -2.89
C ALA A 90 -2.18 -3.69 -3.17
N GLY A 91 -1.41 -4.28 -4.08
CA GLY A 91 -1.41 -5.73 -4.31
C GLY A 91 -1.01 -6.52 -3.07
N GLY A 92 -0.03 -6.03 -2.30
CA GLY A 92 0.34 -6.61 -1.01
C GLY A 92 -0.79 -6.55 0.02
N LEU A 93 -1.48 -5.42 0.12
CA LEU A 93 -2.63 -5.23 1.03
C LEU A 93 -3.83 -6.09 0.64
N LEU A 94 -4.16 -6.14 -0.66
CA LEU A 94 -5.22 -7.02 -1.16
C LEU A 94 -4.85 -8.50 -1.05
N GLY A 95 -3.57 -8.85 -1.12
CA GLY A 95 -3.10 -10.19 -0.82
C GLY A 95 -3.36 -10.57 0.64
N LEU A 96 -3.15 -9.64 1.60
CA LEU A 96 -3.57 -9.83 3.00
C LEU A 96 -5.08 -10.04 3.10
N TYR A 97 -5.87 -9.19 2.42
CA TYR A 97 -7.33 -9.34 2.40
C TYR A 97 -7.79 -10.72 1.89
N LEU A 98 -7.21 -11.19 0.79
CA LEU A 98 -7.66 -12.41 0.13
C LEU A 98 -7.20 -13.69 0.85
N LYS A 99 -6.03 -13.65 1.50
CA LYS A 99 -5.36 -14.83 2.04
C LYS A 99 -5.43 -14.96 3.56
N THR A 100 -5.60 -13.86 4.31
CA THR A 100 -5.73 -13.93 5.77
C THR A 100 -7.10 -14.52 6.16
N PRO A 101 -7.15 -15.59 6.98
CA PRO A 101 -8.41 -16.16 7.46
C PRO A 101 -9.27 -15.12 8.20
N GLY A 102 -10.60 -15.20 8.04
CA GLY A 102 -11.55 -14.29 8.71
C GLY A 102 -11.76 -12.94 8.02
N MET A 103 -11.02 -12.63 6.95
CA MET A 103 -11.18 -11.37 6.21
C MET A 103 -12.35 -11.40 5.21
N ARG A 104 -12.79 -12.59 4.79
CA ARG A 104 -13.88 -12.78 3.81
C ARG A 104 -14.99 -13.65 4.40
N GLU A 105 -16.23 -13.36 4.00
CA GLU A 105 -17.37 -14.21 4.26
C GLU A 105 -17.13 -15.61 3.65
N GLU A 106 -17.62 -16.66 4.32
CA GLU A 106 -17.42 -18.04 3.89
C GLU A 106 -17.95 -18.26 2.46
N GLY A 107 -17.15 -18.93 1.62
CA GLY A 107 -17.53 -19.24 0.24
C GLY A 107 -17.50 -18.06 -0.75
N GLY A 108 -17.04 -16.86 -0.35
CA GLY A 108 -17.10 -15.67 -1.20
C GLY A 108 -15.89 -14.72 -1.16
N LEU A 109 -15.94 -13.70 -2.01
CA LEU A 109 -14.98 -12.57 -2.02
C LEU A 109 -15.47 -11.36 -1.23
N ARG A 110 -16.62 -11.47 -0.58
CA ARG A 110 -17.24 -10.38 0.17
C ARG A 110 -16.49 -10.17 1.50
N PRO A 111 -16.15 -8.93 1.88
CA PRO A 111 -15.39 -8.67 3.08
C PRO A 111 -16.25 -8.87 4.32
N THR A 112 -15.66 -9.43 5.38
CA THR A 112 -16.23 -9.34 6.73
C THR A 112 -16.06 -7.91 7.28
N HIS A 113 -16.67 -7.63 8.44
CA HIS A 113 -16.43 -6.37 9.14
C HIS A 113 -14.94 -6.12 9.41
N GLN A 114 -14.18 -7.16 9.76
CA GLN A 114 -12.74 -7.08 9.98
C GLN A 114 -11.98 -6.88 8.65
N GLY A 115 -12.36 -7.59 7.60
CA GLY A 115 -11.70 -7.49 6.29
C GLY A 115 -11.93 -6.18 5.56
N MET A 116 -12.92 -5.39 5.97
CA MET A 116 -13.27 -4.15 5.26
C MET A 116 -12.13 -3.13 5.25
N ALA A 117 -11.32 -3.10 6.30
CA ALA A 117 -10.18 -2.20 6.39
C ALA A 117 -9.12 -2.44 5.30
N LEU A 118 -8.94 -3.69 4.85
CA LEU A 118 -8.01 -4.05 3.77
C LEU A 118 -8.69 -4.09 2.40
N ALA A 119 -9.96 -4.52 2.34
CA ALA A 119 -10.69 -4.59 1.07
C ALA A 119 -10.87 -3.23 0.40
N LYS A 120 -11.04 -2.16 1.18
CA LYS A 120 -11.17 -0.79 0.65
C LYS A 120 -9.91 -0.29 -0.08
N ASP A 121 -8.76 -0.91 0.18
CA ASP A 121 -7.50 -0.56 -0.49
C ASP A 121 -7.49 -0.97 -1.97
N VAL A 122 -8.57 -1.60 -2.46
CA VAL A 122 -8.84 -1.76 -3.89
C VAL A 122 -8.85 -0.43 -4.64
N TRP A 123 -9.22 0.68 -3.99
CA TRP A 123 -9.13 2.01 -4.60
C TRP A 123 -7.68 2.42 -4.85
N LEU A 124 -6.74 2.06 -3.96
CA LEU A 124 -5.31 2.31 -4.17
C LEU A 124 -4.79 1.52 -5.37
N LEU A 125 -5.23 0.27 -5.52
CA LEU A 125 -4.91 -0.54 -6.70
C LEU A 125 -5.44 0.14 -7.98
N GLY A 126 -6.68 0.61 -7.98
CA GLY A 126 -7.29 1.33 -9.10
C GLY A 126 -6.55 2.61 -9.46
N ILE A 127 -6.13 3.41 -8.46
CA ILE A 127 -5.34 4.63 -8.66
C ILE A 127 -3.98 4.27 -9.29
N GLY A 128 -3.25 3.32 -8.70
CA GLY A 128 -1.93 2.92 -9.20
C GLY A 128 -1.98 2.39 -10.62
N ALA A 129 -2.92 1.46 -10.88
CA ALA A 129 -3.10 0.86 -12.20
C ALA A 129 -3.54 1.89 -13.24
N GLY A 130 -4.41 2.84 -12.86
CA GLY A 130 -4.82 3.94 -13.73
C GLY A 130 -3.66 4.85 -14.12
N LEU A 131 -2.75 5.17 -13.19
CA LEU A 131 -1.55 5.95 -13.48
C LEU A 131 -0.60 5.24 -14.45
N VAL A 132 -0.44 3.91 -14.29
CA VAL A 132 0.37 3.09 -15.21
C VAL A 132 -0.30 3.00 -16.59
N ALA A 133 -1.58 2.67 -16.64
CA ALA A 133 -2.32 2.55 -17.89
C ALA A 133 -2.33 3.86 -18.68
N GLU A 134 -2.54 5.02 -18.02
CA GLU A 134 -2.47 6.32 -18.68
C GLU A 134 -1.07 6.60 -19.26
N ALA A 135 -0.01 6.17 -18.57
CA ALA A 135 1.36 6.33 -19.04
C ALA A 135 1.67 5.44 -20.26
N LEU A 136 1.08 4.24 -20.34
CA LEU A 136 1.28 3.31 -21.45
C LEU A 136 0.39 3.60 -22.67
N CYS A 137 -0.85 4.07 -22.45
CA CYS A 137 -1.82 4.30 -23.53
C CYS A 137 -1.69 5.68 -24.19
N ARG A 138 -0.74 6.51 -23.74
CA ARG A 138 -0.44 7.82 -24.35
C ARG A 138 0.96 7.79 -24.94
N ASP A 139 1.10 6.99 -26.01
CA ASP A 139 2.09 7.23 -27.07
C ASP A 139 1.54 8.24 -28.08
#